data_AF-A0A971H5U1-F1
#
_entry.id   AF-A0A971H5U1-F1
#
_cell.length_a   1.000
_cell.length_b   1.000
_cell.length_c   1.000
_cell.angle_alpha   90.00
_cell.angle_beta   90.00
_cell.angle_gamma   90.00
#
_symmetry.space_group_name_H-M   'P 1'
#
loop_
_entity.id
_entity.type
_entity.pdbx_description
1 polymer ?
#
loop_
_entity_poly.entity_id
_entity_poly.type
_entity_poly.pdbx_seq_one_letter_code
_entity_poly.pdbx_strand_id
1 'polypeptide(L)' 'ARPLRRAIQKMVEDPLSNQMLEGLIVDGDKVSVTVNKKGEMKFKTSKKEIDKL' A
#
# COMPACT_ATOMS: atom_id res chain seq x y z
N ALA A 1 2.22 21.03 8.41
CA ALA A 1 2.30 20.44 9.76
C ALA A 1 3.11 19.15 9.73
N ARG A 2 4.16 19.02 10.54
CA ARG A 2 4.98 17.80 10.63
C ARG A 2 4.23 16.56 11.15
N PRO A 3 3.27 16.68 12.11
CA PRO A 3 2.55 15.53 12.66
C PRO A 3 1.78 14.72 11.61
N LEU A 4 1.02 15.39 10.74
CA LEU A 4 0.19 14.71 9.72
C LEU A 4 1.03 13.94 8.71
N ARG A 5 2.09 14.56 8.20
CA ARG A 5 3.02 13.89 7.27
C ARG A 5 3.64 12.65 7.90
N ARG A 6 4.04 12.74 9.18
CA ARG A 6 4.61 11.60 9.92
C ARG A 6 3.60 10.47 10.13
N ALA A 7 2.32 10.80 10.34
CA ALA A 7 1.26 9.80 10.44
C ALA A 7 1.05 9.05 9.12
N ILE A 8 1.00 9.76 7.99
CA ILE A 8 0.89 9.15 6.65
C ILE A 8 2.09 8.24 6.39
N GLN A 9 3.31 8.72 6.65
CA GLN A 9 4.52 7.92 6.47
C GLN A 9 4.46 6.61 7.26
N LYS A 10 4.19 6.70 8.58
CA LYS A 10 4.15 5.51 9.45
C LYS A 10 3.01 4.55 9.14
N MET A 11 1.84 5.06 8.77
CA MET A 11 0.64 4.23 8.61
C MET A 11 0.51 3.68 7.19
N VAL A 12 1.08 4.35 6.18
CA VAL A 12 0.87 4.01 4.77
C VAL A 12 2.19 3.73 4.06
N GLU A 13 3.15 4.66 4.10
CA GLU A 13 4.39 4.51 3.32
C GLU A 13 5.32 3.42 3.87
N ASP A 14 5.51 3.34 5.20
CA ASP A 14 6.38 2.33 5.81
C ASP A 14 5.85 0.90 5.55
N PRO A 15 4.55 0.58 5.76
CA PRO A 15 4.02 -0.75 5.45
C PRO A 15 4.02 -1.08 3.96
N LEU A 16 3.75 -0.09 3.09
CA LEU A 16 3.80 -0.28 1.65
C LEU A 16 5.22 -0.63 1.19
N SER A 17 6.23 0.07 1.73
CA SER A 17 7.64 -0.18 1.43
C SER A 17 8.04 -1.61 1.80
N ASN A 18 7.61 -2.11 2.97
CA ASN A 18 7.86 -3.50 3.37
C ASN A 18 7.24 -4.50 2.39
N GLN A 19 6.00 -4.28 1.93
CA GLN A 19 5.35 -5.17 0.96
C GLN A 19 6.02 -5.16 -0.41
N MET A 20 6.58 -4.02 -0.84
CA MET A 20 7.39 -3.94 -2.05
C MET A 20 8.71 -4.70 -1.90
N LEU A 21 9.38 -4.58 -0.76
CA LEU A 21 10.61 -5.33 -0.46
C LEU A 21 10.37 -6.84 -0.38
N GLU A 22 9.21 -7.27 0.10
CA GLU A 22 8.77 -8.66 0.12
C GLU A 22 8.35 -9.18 -1.28
N GLY A 23 8.25 -8.30 -2.28
CA GLY A 23 7.82 -8.64 -3.65
C GLY A 23 6.31 -8.88 -3.78
N LEU A 24 5.52 -8.54 -2.76
CA LEU A 24 4.06 -8.67 -2.78
C LEU A 24 3.39 -7.58 -3.62
N ILE A 25 4.04 -6.42 -3.72
CA ILE A 25 3.65 -5.29 -4.56
C ILE A 25 4.79 -5.01 -5.50
N VAL A 26 4.49 -4.95 -6.79
CA VAL A 26 5.48 -4.69 -7.84
C VAL A 26 5.09 -3.48 -8.66
N ASP A 27 6.05 -2.96 -9.42
CA ASP A 27 5.82 -1.85 -10.33
C ASP A 27 4.67 -2.15 -11.29
N GLY A 28 3.76 -1.19 -11.46
CA GLY A 28 2.55 -1.35 -12.27
C GLY A 28 1.32 -1.81 -11.50
N ASP A 29 1.47 -2.29 -10.26
CA ASP A 29 0.32 -2.65 -9.43
C ASP A 29 -0.50 -1.42 -9.04
N LYS A 30 -1.83 -1.56 -9.15
CA LYS A 30 -2.75 -0.59 -8.55
C LYS A 30 -3.09 -1.06 -7.13
N VAL A 31 -2.60 -0.31 -6.14
CA VAL A 31 -2.81 -0.61 -4.72
C VAL A 31 -3.99 0.20 -4.16
N SER A 32 -4.96 -0.49 -3.55
CA SER A 32 -6.06 0.13 -2.81
C SER A 32 -5.83 -0.04 -1.31
N VAL A 33 -5.86 1.06 -0.57
CA VAL A 33 -5.66 1.07 0.90
C VAL A 33 -6.99 1.33 1.59
N THR A 34 -7.32 0.52 2.59
CA THR A 34 -8.55 0.63 3.38
C THR A 34 -8.25 0.44 4.85
N VAL A 35 -9.13 0.93 5.73
CA VAL A 35 -9.06 0.67 7.18
C VAL A 35 -10.09 -0.39 7.54
N ASN A 36 -9.67 -1.42 8.27
CA ASN A 36 -10.61 -2.41 8.80
C ASN A 36 -11.29 -1.91 10.08
N LYS A 37 -12.26 -2.69 10.59
CA LYS A 37 -12.99 -2.37 11.84
C LYS A 37 -12.10 -2.25 13.08
N LYS A 38 -10.86 -2.75 13.04
CA LYS A 38 -9.87 -2.67 14.13
C LYS A 38 -8.93 -1.47 13.99
N GLY A 39 -9.10 -0.64 12.96
CA GLY A 39 -8.21 0.50 12.70
C GLY A 39 -6.92 0.14 11.95
N GLU A 40 -6.78 -1.10 11.48
CA GLU A 40 -5.59 -1.54 10.75
C GLU A 40 -5.70 -1.20 9.26
N MET A 41 -4.59 -0.75 8.69
CA MET A 41 -4.47 -0.54 7.25
C MET A 41 -4.41 -1.89 6.51
N LYS A 42 -5.21 -2.03 5.47
CA LYS A 42 -5.24 -3.18 4.56
C LYS A 42 -4.97 -2.72 3.14
N PHE A 43 -3.98 -3.36 2.53
CA PHE A 43 -3.52 -3.11 1.17
C PHE A 43 -4.04 -4.23 0.28
N LYS A 44 -4.64 -3.86 -0.86
CA LYS A 44 -5.09 -4.80 -1.89
C LYS A 44 -4.48 -4.42 -3.22
N THR A 45 -3.77 -5.32 -3.85
CA THR A 45 -3.28 -5.15 -5.22
C THR A 45 -4.33 -5.60 -6.21
N SER A 46 -4.50 -4.81 -7.28
CA SER A 46 -5.16 -5.24 -8.50
C SER A 46 -4.14 -5.10 -9.61
N LYS A 47 -3.76 -6.23 -10.21
CA LYS A 47 -2.95 -6.20 -11.43
C LYS A 47 -3.78 -5.53 -12.52
N LYS A 48 -3.20 -4.52 -13.16
CA LYS A 48 -3.75 -4.03 -14.42
C LYS A 48 -3.61 -5.20 -15.42
N GLU A 49 -4.68 -5.52 -16.14
CA GLU A 49 -4.77 -6.60 -17.15
C GLU A 49 -3.78 -6.51 -18.33
N ILE A 50 -2.78 -5.63 -18.26
CA ILE A 50 -1.86 -5.32 -19.35
C ILE A 50 -0.88 -6.49 -19.61
N ASP A 51 -0.65 -7.39 -18.65
CA ASP A 51 0.24 -8.56 -18.80
C ASP A 51 -0.42 -9.81 -19.42
N LYS A 52 -1.61 -9.70 -20.00
CA LYS A 52 -2.33 -10.83 -20.64
C LYS A 52 -2.39 -10.77 -22.18
N LEU A 53 -1.63 -9.89 -22.83
CA LEU A 53 -1.55 -9.76 -24.29
C LEU A 53 -0.21 -10.22 -24.84
#